data_AF-A0A7D6IGA3-F1
#
_entry.id   AF-A0A7D6IGA3-F1
#
_cell.length_a   1.000
_cell.length_b   1.000
_cell.length_c   1.000
_cell.angle_alpha   90.00
_cell.angle_beta   90.00
_cell.angle_gamma   90.00
#
_symmetry.space_group_name_H-M   'P 1'
#
loop_
_entity.id
_entity.type
_entity.pdbx_description
1 polymer ?
#
loop_
_entity_poly.entity_id
_entity_poly.type
_entity_poly.pdbx_seq_one_letter_code
_entity_poly.pdbx_strand_id
1 'polypeptide(L)'
;MANARRKFLSLVAVAALFLPLISAPVSAADNPPRKIMTGWVPYYSMKTALPDVLNNIDLIKEVMPFWYTLKFNGKTKETFIADLYAPANPSVPIAEPLAAMRNAGLSIIPTITDGTDKLVLAGLLKNPTSRTQIVNAVMNLVRTNNYDGIDLDFEGFAFVDGNGTWTSTAPSWVAFVKELSAALHAENKLLSVSTPYVLNPNDAQKGYFVYAWAQIASSIDKLRIMTYDYSVAKVGPLGPITWAERTVQYAVSIMPASKVFVGVPGYGRDWVTAVTGVCPANVVNTIKVGAKAATFVMRDAQALAATYGAVPTYDEKFGEMTFSYQKVYNGVTATGLSTSCTASRTAWYQDARGWALRAALVTKYRIGGITAWTFGMEEPLAMESIRQVAKAIAPDQVNVTAAIDKSTIEYGNPITVTATFTIKDKSPVVGVPVRIEGKSAGDSNWRTLATVTTGIDGKIEKAVLVGKSTAVRVYSDSTWERSEGVSSEFPITVNRLLVVAAPGTMKAQGSTSITGNIRPRTAGASVQVEKLVGKEWKPLDQVVLTDAQGNFSLTLAGQQRGVASFRVTVASDSLWNVVTSPIFNIIVR
;
A
#
# COMPACT_ATOMS: atom_id res chain seq x y z
N MET A 1 -73.05 -41.88 37.91
CA MET A 1 -72.73 -41.27 39.23
C MET A 1 -71.40 -40.55 39.05
N ALA A 2 -71.41 -39.23 38.81
CA ALA A 2 -70.96 -38.18 39.76
C ALA A 2 -69.50 -38.37 40.20
N ASN A 3 -68.54 -37.44 40.14
CA ASN A 3 -68.50 -35.99 39.92
C ASN A 3 -67.01 -35.63 39.65
N ALA A 4 -66.68 -34.83 38.63
CA ALA A 4 -66.26 -33.42 38.72
C ALA A 4 -64.92 -33.19 39.48
N ARG A 5 -63.81 -32.73 38.87
CA ARG A 5 -63.42 -31.32 38.61
C ARG A 5 -61.89 -31.38 38.29
N ARG A 6 -61.25 -30.70 37.34
CA ARG A 6 -61.24 -29.28 36.94
C ARG A 6 -60.57 -29.18 35.55
N LYS A 7 -61.29 -28.70 34.53
CA LYS A 7 -60.72 -27.95 33.40
C LYS A 7 -61.72 -26.83 33.10
N PHE A 8 -61.37 -25.61 33.48
CA PHE A 8 -62.14 -24.41 33.17
C PHE A 8 -61.48 -23.71 31.97
N LEU A 9 -62.35 -23.28 31.07
CA LEU A 9 -62.11 -22.56 29.82
C LEU A 9 -61.22 -21.32 29.99
N SER A 10 -60.59 -20.87 28.90
CA SER A 10 -61.03 -19.64 28.21
C SER A 10 -60.21 -19.37 26.95
N LEU A 11 -60.89 -19.36 25.81
CA LEU A 11 -60.49 -18.61 24.61
C LEU A 11 -60.25 -17.16 25.02
N VAL A 12 -59.08 -16.62 24.70
CA VAL A 12 -58.87 -15.17 24.64
C VAL A 12 -58.27 -14.85 23.28
N ALA A 13 -59.06 -14.13 22.49
CA ALA A 13 -58.62 -13.43 21.31
C ALA A 13 -57.53 -12.42 21.70
N VAL A 14 -56.37 -12.50 21.06
CA VAL A 14 -55.36 -11.43 21.14
C VAL A 14 -55.35 -10.72 19.81
N ALA A 15 -55.92 -9.52 19.85
CA ALA A 15 -55.88 -8.53 18.78
C ALA A 15 -54.44 -8.16 18.44
N ALA A 16 -54.18 -8.03 17.15
CA ALA A 16 -52.93 -7.57 16.59
C ALA A 16 -52.59 -6.15 17.08
N LEU A 17 -51.50 -6.04 17.84
CA LEU A 17 -50.81 -4.78 18.09
C LEU A 17 -49.65 -4.67 17.09
N PHE A 18 -49.89 -3.97 15.99
CA PHE A 18 -48.83 -3.45 15.13
C PHE A 18 -48.09 -2.34 15.89
N LEU A 19 -47.03 -2.72 16.60
CA LEU A 19 -45.99 -1.78 17.02
C LEU A 19 -45.07 -1.54 15.81
N PRO A 20 -44.83 -0.29 15.39
CA PRO A 20 -43.79 -0.01 14.42
C PRO A 20 -42.46 -0.34 15.10
N LEU A 21 -41.75 -1.33 14.58
CA LEU A 21 -40.33 -1.50 14.83
C LEU A 21 -39.65 -0.23 14.31
N ILE A 22 -39.41 0.71 15.23
CA ILE A 22 -38.41 1.75 15.03
C ILE A 22 -37.10 0.98 14.96
N SER A 23 -36.68 0.65 13.74
CA SER A 23 -35.33 0.22 13.45
C SER A 23 -34.42 1.34 13.95
N ALA A 24 -33.82 1.13 15.12
CA ALA A 24 -32.60 1.84 15.46
C ALA A 24 -31.66 1.72 14.25
N PRO A 25 -31.01 2.80 13.80
CA PRO A 25 -30.00 2.67 12.76
C PRO A 25 -28.98 1.66 13.29
N VAL A 26 -28.91 0.51 12.63
CA VAL A 26 -27.86 -0.47 12.87
C VAL A 26 -26.54 0.28 12.73
N SER A 27 -25.74 0.17 13.78
CA SER A 27 -24.43 0.77 13.97
C SER A 27 -23.69 1.03 12.66
N ALA A 28 -23.18 2.25 12.49
CA ALA A 28 -22.03 2.47 11.64
C ALA A 28 -20.85 1.58 12.11
N ALA A 29 -20.03 1.15 11.14
CA ALA A 29 -18.69 0.57 11.26
C ALA A 29 -18.58 -0.95 11.50
N ASP A 30 -18.73 -1.74 10.44
CA ASP A 30 -17.76 -2.82 10.22
C ASP A 30 -16.57 -2.16 9.49
N ASN A 31 -15.50 -1.85 10.22
CA ASN A 31 -14.23 -1.46 9.58
C ASN A 31 -13.66 -2.73 8.91
N PRO A 32 -13.68 -2.84 7.57
CA PRO A 32 -13.12 -4.01 6.89
C PRO A 32 -11.62 -4.12 7.23
N PRO A 33 -11.08 -5.34 7.35
CA PRO A 33 -9.66 -5.52 7.68
C PRO A 33 -8.75 -4.91 6.60
N ARG A 34 -7.58 -4.40 7.01
CA ARG A 34 -6.53 -4.08 6.03
C ARG A 34 -6.04 -5.35 5.35
N LYS A 35 -5.84 -5.29 4.03
CA LYS A 35 -5.25 -6.38 3.25
C LYS A 35 -3.74 -6.48 3.49
N ILE A 36 -3.35 -7.13 4.58
CA ILE A 36 -1.96 -7.28 5.01
C ILE A 36 -1.35 -8.64 4.66
N MET A 37 -2.08 -9.48 3.91
CA MET A 37 -1.66 -10.83 3.60
C MET A 37 -1.36 -10.99 2.10
N THR A 38 -0.30 -11.75 1.84
CA THR A 38 0.06 -12.28 0.53
C THR A 38 0.58 -13.70 0.73
N GLY A 39 0.91 -14.43 -0.32
CA GLY A 39 1.37 -15.81 -0.18
C GLY A 39 1.36 -16.59 -1.48
N TRP A 40 1.99 -17.75 -1.43
CA TRP A 40 2.18 -18.59 -2.61
C TRP A 40 0.98 -19.50 -2.86
N VAL A 41 0.65 -19.67 -4.14
CA VAL A 41 -0.36 -20.60 -4.66
C VAL A 41 0.35 -21.65 -5.52
N PRO A 42 0.83 -22.77 -4.94
CA PRO A 42 1.60 -23.76 -5.68
C PRO A 42 0.79 -24.57 -6.68
N TYR A 43 1.41 -24.89 -7.81
CA TYR A 43 0.77 -25.70 -8.86
C TYR A 43 0.32 -27.09 -8.35
N TYR A 44 1.01 -27.63 -7.35
CA TYR A 44 0.74 -28.97 -6.80
C TYR A 44 -0.33 -28.98 -5.70
N SER A 45 -0.80 -27.81 -5.24
CA SER A 45 -1.80 -27.69 -4.16
C SER A 45 -2.98 -26.79 -4.54
N MET A 46 -3.25 -26.60 -5.84
CA MET A 46 -4.35 -25.77 -6.35
C MET A 46 -5.72 -26.09 -5.73
N LYS A 47 -5.97 -27.37 -5.42
CA LYS A 47 -7.23 -27.83 -4.80
C LYS A 47 -7.46 -27.28 -3.39
N THR A 48 -6.41 -26.84 -2.69
CA THR A 48 -6.51 -26.27 -1.34
C THR A 48 -6.12 -24.80 -1.32
N ALA A 49 -5.07 -24.41 -2.04
CA ALA A 49 -4.51 -23.06 -2.01
C ALA A 49 -5.44 -22.01 -2.64
N LEU A 50 -6.02 -22.29 -3.82
CA LEU A 50 -6.90 -21.32 -4.48
C LEU A 50 -8.20 -21.10 -3.70
N PRO A 51 -8.91 -22.15 -3.22
CA PRO A 51 -10.07 -21.95 -2.35
C PRO A 51 -9.76 -21.17 -1.07
N ASP A 52 -8.61 -21.44 -0.42
CA ASP A 52 -8.20 -20.71 0.78
C ASP A 52 -8.01 -19.21 0.49
N VAL A 53 -7.32 -18.87 -0.60
CA VAL A 53 -7.19 -17.49 -1.07
C VAL A 53 -8.56 -16.84 -1.29
N LEU A 54 -9.45 -17.51 -2.03
CA LEU A 54 -10.76 -16.96 -2.38
C LEU A 54 -11.66 -16.77 -1.15
N ASN A 55 -11.51 -17.60 -0.12
CA ASN A 55 -12.23 -17.46 1.14
C ASN A 55 -11.71 -16.33 2.04
N ASN A 56 -10.52 -15.80 1.76
CA ASN A 56 -9.83 -14.80 2.58
C ASN A 56 -9.43 -13.53 1.79
N ILE A 57 -10.17 -13.20 0.72
CA ILE A 57 -9.88 -12.04 -0.16
C ILE A 57 -9.98 -10.68 0.53
N ASP A 58 -10.61 -10.61 1.68
CA ASP A 58 -10.66 -9.41 2.51
C ASP A 58 -9.34 -9.14 3.25
N LEU A 59 -8.46 -10.15 3.38
CA LEU A 59 -7.09 -10.01 3.89
C LEU A 59 -6.03 -9.96 2.79
N ILE A 60 -6.36 -10.46 1.59
CA ILE A 60 -5.38 -10.71 0.54
C ILE A 60 -5.54 -9.67 -0.58
N LYS A 61 -4.45 -8.97 -0.88
CA LYS A 61 -4.36 -8.02 -2.01
C LYS A 61 -3.68 -8.65 -3.23
N GLU A 62 -2.76 -9.56 -2.98
CA GLU A 62 -1.84 -10.08 -3.98
C GLU A 62 -1.47 -11.52 -3.66
N VAL A 63 -1.32 -12.32 -4.71
CA VAL A 63 -0.90 -13.72 -4.63
C VAL A 63 0.25 -14.02 -5.57
N MET A 64 1.04 -15.03 -5.20
CA MET A 64 2.18 -15.50 -5.98
C MET A 64 1.94 -16.91 -6.47
N PRO A 65 1.43 -17.09 -7.70
CA PRO A 65 1.44 -18.39 -8.35
C PRO A 65 2.86 -18.97 -8.40
N PHE A 66 3.11 -20.07 -7.69
CA PHE A 66 4.42 -20.72 -7.64
C PHE A 66 4.51 -21.74 -8.78
N TRP A 67 4.52 -21.26 -10.02
CA TRP A 67 4.22 -22.05 -11.23
C TRP A 67 5.36 -22.10 -12.25
N TYR A 68 6.44 -21.35 -12.04
CA TYR A 68 7.49 -21.20 -13.04
C TYR A 68 8.88 -21.43 -12.48
N THR A 69 9.79 -21.87 -13.35
CA THR A 69 11.20 -22.05 -13.00
C THR A 69 12.11 -21.66 -14.15
N LEU A 70 13.20 -20.95 -13.86
CA LEU A 70 14.23 -20.62 -14.83
C LEU A 70 15.05 -21.88 -15.13
N LYS A 71 15.22 -22.17 -16.42
CA LYS A 71 16.05 -23.26 -16.93
C LYS A 71 17.08 -22.74 -17.92
N PHE A 72 18.16 -23.50 -18.07
CA PHE A 72 19.21 -23.24 -19.05
C PHE A 72 19.42 -24.48 -19.92
N ASN A 73 19.34 -24.31 -21.23
CA ASN A 73 19.67 -25.36 -22.19
C ASN A 73 21.15 -25.29 -22.55
N GLY A 74 21.94 -26.23 -22.02
CA GLY A 74 23.39 -26.28 -22.27
C GLY A 74 23.79 -26.48 -23.73
N LYS A 75 22.88 -27.00 -24.59
CA LYS A 75 23.10 -27.21 -26.03
C LYS A 75 22.85 -25.95 -26.84
N THR A 76 21.70 -25.30 -26.66
CA THR A 76 21.36 -24.07 -27.38
C THR A 76 21.97 -22.81 -26.75
N LYS A 77 22.50 -22.93 -25.52
CA LYS A 77 23.04 -21.82 -24.72
C LYS A 77 21.99 -20.74 -24.44
N GLU A 78 20.73 -21.15 -24.29
CA GLU A 78 19.61 -20.25 -24.05
C GLU A 78 18.97 -20.49 -22.69
N THR A 79 18.51 -19.41 -22.09
CA THR A 79 17.66 -19.44 -20.89
C THR A 79 16.19 -19.38 -21.29
N PHE A 80 15.34 -20.08 -20.54
CA PHE A 80 13.91 -20.05 -20.73
C PHE A 80 13.18 -20.25 -19.40
N ILE A 81 11.92 -19.78 -19.34
CA ILE A 81 11.05 -20.00 -18.19
C ILE A 81 10.16 -21.21 -18.48
N ALA A 82 10.33 -22.27 -17.68
CA ALA A 82 9.53 -23.48 -17.79
C ALA A 82 8.23 -23.35 -16.98
N ASP A 83 7.12 -23.78 -17.57
CA ASP A 83 5.80 -23.90 -16.94
C ASP A 83 5.72 -25.23 -16.15
N LEU A 84 5.49 -25.12 -14.84
CA LEU A 84 5.26 -26.26 -13.94
C LEU A 84 3.77 -26.52 -13.69
N TYR A 85 2.91 -25.54 -13.98
CA TYR A 85 1.47 -25.65 -13.78
C TYR A 85 0.82 -26.58 -14.80
N ALA A 86 1.03 -26.34 -16.10
CA ALA A 86 0.34 -27.10 -17.14
C ALA A 86 0.64 -28.62 -17.09
N PRO A 87 1.91 -29.07 -16.88
CA PRO A 87 2.19 -30.50 -16.73
C PRO A 87 1.54 -31.13 -15.49
N ALA A 88 1.42 -30.38 -14.39
CA ALA A 88 0.85 -30.87 -13.13
C ALA A 88 -0.68 -30.85 -13.10
N ASN A 89 -1.31 -29.98 -13.90
CA ASN A 89 -2.76 -29.78 -13.94
C ASN A 89 -3.29 -29.89 -15.39
N PRO A 90 -3.10 -31.03 -16.07
CA PRO A 90 -3.41 -31.16 -17.49
C PRO A 90 -4.90 -31.00 -17.82
N SER A 91 -5.77 -31.18 -16.83
CA SER A 91 -7.24 -31.05 -16.98
C SER A 91 -7.77 -29.66 -16.66
N VAL A 92 -6.95 -28.73 -16.16
CA VAL A 92 -7.38 -27.39 -15.75
C VAL A 92 -6.46 -26.37 -16.43
N PRO A 93 -6.87 -25.77 -17.56
CA PRO A 93 -6.09 -24.75 -18.25
C PRO A 93 -5.70 -23.61 -17.32
N ILE A 94 -4.47 -23.09 -17.44
CA ILE A 94 -3.94 -22.02 -16.59
C ILE A 94 -4.82 -20.75 -16.60
N ALA A 95 -5.55 -20.52 -17.68
CA ALA A 95 -6.48 -19.39 -17.80
C ALA A 95 -7.60 -19.42 -16.73
N GLU A 96 -8.03 -20.60 -16.28
CA GLU A 96 -9.12 -20.74 -15.30
C GLU A 96 -8.75 -20.18 -13.91
N PRO A 97 -7.68 -20.65 -13.23
CA PRO A 97 -7.31 -20.07 -11.94
C PRO A 97 -6.88 -18.60 -12.07
N LEU A 98 -6.28 -18.20 -13.20
CA LEU A 98 -5.96 -16.78 -13.45
C LEU A 98 -7.23 -15.93 -13.52
N ALA A 99 -8.27 -16.40 -14.22
CA ALA A 99 -9.55 -15.71 -14.28
C ALA A 99 -10.21 -15.63 -12.90
N ALA A 100 -10.19 -16.70 -12.11
CA ALA A 100 -10.71 -16.69 -10.75
C ALA A 100 -10.03 -15.65 -9.85
N MET A 101 -8.68 -15.59 -9.87
CA MET A 101 -7.91 -14.62 -9.08
C MET A 101 -8.16 -13.18 -9.55
N ARG A 102 -8.26 -12.94 -10.86
CA ARG A 102 -8.59 -11.62 -11.41
C ARG A 102 -10.00 -11.16 -11.05
N ASN A 103 -10.98 -12.06 -11.16
CA ASN A 103 -12.37 -11.77 -10.79
C ASN A 103 -12.51 -11.45 -9.29
N ALA A 104 -11.63 -11.99 -8.46
CA ALA A 104 -11.51 -11.66 -7.04
C ALA A 104 -10.78 -10.33 -6.75
N GLY A 105 -10.31 -9.62 -7.79
CA GLY A 105 -9.59 -8.34 -7.66
C GLY A 105 -8.18 -8.47 -7.09
N LEU A 106 -7.55 -9.64 -7.23
CA LEU A 106 -6.19 -9.89 -6.76
C LEU A 106 -5.16 -9.45 -7.78
N SER A 107 -4.08 -8.82 -7.32
CA SER A 107 -2.84 -8.71 -8.11
C SER A 107 -2.16 -10.07 -8.21
N ILE A 108 -1.68 -10.41 -9.41
CA ILE A 108 -1.07 -11.70 -9.71
C ILE A 108 0.39 -11.49 -10.09
N ILE A 109 1.28 -11.86 -9.16
CA ILE A 109 2.74 -11.74 -9.29
C ILE A 109 3.34 -13.14 -9.20
N PRO A 110 3.39 -13.92 -10.30
CA PRO A 110 3.91 -15.28 -10.28
C PRO A 110 5.39 -15.33 -9.85
N THR A 111 5.73 -16.39 -9.12
CA THR A 111 7.09 -16.68 -8.70
C THR A 111 7.82 -17.48 -9.77
N ILE A 112 9.07 -17.08 -10.03
CA ILE A 112 10.03 -17.80 -10.86
C ILE A 112 11.16 -18.29 -9.94
N THR A 113 11.28 -19.61 -9.83
CA THR A 113 12.36 -20.24 -9.07
C THR A 113 13.62 -20.43 -9.91
N ASP A 114 14.76 -20.67 -9.27
CA ASP A 114 15.96 -21.17 -9.94
C ASP A 114 15.91 -22.69 -10.11
N GLY A 115 15.71 -23.15 -11.34
CA GLY A 115 15.73 -24.57 -11.70
C GLY A 115 17.01 -25.01 -12.41
N THR A 116 18.07 -24.19 -12.40
CA THR A 116 19.33 -24.49 -13.08
C THR A 116 20.22 -25.41 -12.24
N ASP A 117 21.23 -26.02 -12.88
CA ASP A 117 22.21 -26.84 -12.18
C ASP A 117 23.14 -25.96 -11.32
N LYS A 118 23.84 -26.60 -10.36
CA LYS A 118 24.83 -25.96 -9.50
C LYS A 118 25.79 -25.06 -10.30
N LEU A 119 25.97 -23.82 -9.83
CA LEU A 119 26.79 -22.73 -10.40
C LEU A 119 26.31 -22.15 -11.74
N VAL A 120 25.26 -22.70 -12.36
CA VAL A 120 24.80 -22.22 -13.68
C VAL A 120 24.19 -20.84 -13.56
N LEU A 121 23.24 -20.61 -12.65
CA LEU A 121 22.65 -19.28 -12.46
C LEU A 121 23.73 -18.24 -12.13
N ALA A 122 24.63 -18.52 -11.19
CA ALA A 122 25.72 -17.60 -10.85
C ALA A 122 26.59 -17.24 -12.08
N GLY A 123 26.88 -18.22 -12.93
CA GLY A 123 27.58 -18.02 -14.20
C GLY A 123 26.80 -17.15 -15.20
N LEU A 124 25.49 -17.38 -15.31
CA LEU A 124 24.61 -16.59 -16.18
C LEU A 124 24.51 -15.13 -15.71
N LEU A 125 24.34 -14.89 -14.41
CA LEU A 125 24.25 -13.54 -13.85
C LEU A 125 25.54 -12.73 -14.07
N LYS A 126 26.70 -13.40 -14.09
CA LYS A 126 28.00 -12.75 -14.35
C LYS A 126 28.08 -12.15 -15.77
N ASN A 127 27.40 -12.74 -16.74
CA ASN A 127 27.46 -12.31 -18.15
C ASN A 127 26.29 -11.36 -18.51
N PRO A 128 26.55 -10.11 -18.93
CA PRO A 128 25.49 -9.16 -19.32
C PRO A 128 24.57 -9.68 -20.42
N THR A 129 25.09 -10.42 -21.40
CA THR A 129 24.28 -11.00 -22.49
C THR A 129 23.28 -12.02 -21.95
N SER A 130 23.73 -12.89 -21.03
CA SER A 130 22.85 -13.88 -20.41
C SER A 130 21.82 -13.24 -19.48
N ARG A 131 22.16 -12.16 -18.76
CA ARG A 131 21.18 -11.39 -18.00
C ARG A 131 20.10 -10.81 -18.91
N THR A 132 20.46 -10.19 -20.03
CA THR A 132 19.49 -9.70 -21.02
C THR A 132 18.59 -10.81 -21.55
N GLN A 133 19.12 -12.01 -21.80
CA GLN A 133 18.30 -13.16 -22.21
C GLN A 133 17.28 -13.54 -21.13
N ILE A 134 17.69 -13.60 -19.86
CA ILE A 134 16.78 -13.89 -18.73
C ILE A 134 15.71 -12.80 -18.63
N VAL A 135 16.09 -11.52 -18.68
CA VAL A 135 15.15 -10.39 -18.66
C VAL A 135 14.11 -10.52 -19.77
N ASN A 136 14.53 -10.82 -21.00
CA ASN A 136 13.61 -11.01 -22.12
C ASN A 136 12.67 -12.20 -21.91
N ALA A 137 13.17 -13.33 -21.39
CA ALA A 137 12.34 -14.49 -21.10
C ALA A 137 11.27 -14.19 -20.03
N VAL A 138 11.64 -13.44 -18.98
CA VAL A 138 10.72 -12.99 -17.93
C VAL A 138 9.68 -12.01 -18.49
N MET A 139 10.10 -11.01 -19.26
CA MET A 139 9.17 -10.04 -19.86
C MET A 139 8.20 -10.71 -20.84
N ASN A 140 8.64 -11.70 -21.60
CA ASN A 140 7.76 -12.48 -22.48
C ASN A 140 6.69 -13.24 -21.68
N LEU A 141 7.04 -13.84 -20.54
CA LEU A 141 6.07 -14.48 -19.66
C LEU A 141 5.02 -13.47 -19.14
N VAL A 142 5.49 -12.30 -18.66
CA VAL A 142 4.63 -11.23 -18.13
C VAL A 142 3.63 -10.74 -19.17
N ARG A 143 4.10 -10.49 -20.40
CA ARG A 143 3.24 -10.03 -21.51
C ARG A 143 2.25 -11.09 -21.97
N THR A 144 2.71 -12.34 -22.10
CA THR A 144 1.89 -13.47 -22.59
C THR A 144 0.66 -13.68 -21.72
N ASN A 145 0.83 -13.61 -20.40
CA ASN A 145 -0.25 -13.88 -19.46
C ASN A 145 -0.86 -12.61 -18.87
N ASN A 146 -0.35 -11.42 -19.20
CA ASN A 146 -0.69 -10.15 -18.58
C ASN A 146 -0.64 -10.22 -17.03
N TYR A 147 0.53 -10.54 -16.51
CA TYR A 147 0.80 -10.51 -15.07
C TYR A 147 1.03 -9.08 -14.57
N ASP A 148 0.79 -8.82 -13.29
CA ASP A 148 1.00 -7.50 -12.68
C ASP A 148 2.48 -7.27 -12.32
N GLY A 149 3.28 -8.33 -12.35
CA GLY A 149 4.69 -8.32 -12.01
C GLY A 149 5.26 -9.73 -11.98
N ILE A 150 6.44 -9.88 -11.40
CA ILE A 150 7.04 -11.18 -11.08
C ILE A 150 7.66 -11.16 -9.69
N ASP A 151 7.78 -12.35 -9.10
CA ASP A 151 8.52 -12.59 -7.87
C ASP A 151 9.73 -13.48 -8.18
N LEU A 152 10.94 -13.00 -7.86
CA LEU A 152 12.16 -13.77 -8.03
C LEU A 152 12.45 -14.59 -6.77
N ASP A 153 12.46 -15.91 -6.92
CA ASP A 153 12.81 -16.85 -5.86
C ASP A 153 14.04 -17.67 -6.26
N PHE A 154 15.15 -16.95 -6.45
CA PHE A 154 16.41 -17.53 -6.90
C PHE A 154 17.23 -17.95 -5.69
N GLU A 155 17.22 -19.26 -5.41
CA GLU A 155 17.79 -19.87 -4.22
C GLU A 155 19.07 -20.68 -4.47
N GLY A 156 19.38 -21.04 -5.73
CA GLY A 156 20.50 -21.93 -6.06
C GLY A 156 21.85 -21.43 -5.56
N PHE A 157 22.16 -20.14 -5.76
CA PHE A 157 23.41 -19.57 -5.25
C PHE A 157 23.49 -19.52 -3.72
N ALA A 158 22.35 -19.53 -3.02
CA ALA A 158 22.30 -19.49 -1.56
C ALA A 158 22.46 -20.89 -0.94
N PHE A 159 21.83 -21.91 -1.53
CA PHE A 159 21.71 -23.23 -0.90
C PHE A 159 22.42 -24.37 -1.64
N VAL A 160 22.76 -24.20 -2.93
CA VAL A 160 23.35 -25.25 -3.78
C VAL A 160 24.82 -24.97 -4.08
N ASP A 161 25.15 -23.71 -4.39
CA ASP A 161 26.50 -23.31 -4.82
C ASP A 161 27.50 -23.23 -3.66
N GLY A 162 27.00 -22.94 -2.46
CA GLY A 162 27.78 -22.73 -1.24
C GLY A 162 28.22 -21.28 -1.06
N ASN A 163 28.42 -20.88 0.19
CA ASN A 163 28.66 -19.47 0.56
C ASN A 163 29.96 -18.85 0.02
N GLY A 164 30.92 -19.66 -0.43
CA GLY A 164 32.16 -19.18 -1.03
C GLY A 164 31.97 -18.39 -2.33
N THR A 165 30.83 -18.55 -3.02
CA THR A 165 30.52 -17.83 -4.26
C THR A 165 29.85 -16.48 -4.03
N TRP A 166 29.42 -16.18 -2.80
CA TRP A 166 28.53 -15.05 -2.52
C TRP A 166 29.17 -13.69 -2.83
N THR A 167 30.46 -13.53 -2.55
CA THR A 167 31.20 -12.28 -2.84
C THR A 167 31.23 -11.94 -4.32
N SER A 168 31.38 -12.94 -5.20
CA SER A 168 31.39 -12.74 -6.65
C SER A 168 29.98 -12.70 -7.24
N THR A 169 29.03 -13.41 -6.64
CA THR A 169 27.64 -13.50 -7.13
C THR A 169 26.83 -12.26 -6.77
N ALA A 170 27.04 -11.65 -5.61
CA ALA A 170 26.24 -10.51 -5.14
C ALA A 170 26.23 -9.31 -6.11
N PRO A 171 27.38 -8.83 -6.66
CA PRO A 171 27.35 -7.76 -7.66
C PRO A 171 26.60 -8.14 -8.95
N SER A 172 26.70 -9.40 -9.37
CA SER A 172 26.00 -9.91 -10.56
C SER A 172 24.49 -10.02 -10.33
N TRP A 173 24.07 -10.44 -9.14
CA TRP A 173 22.68 -10.41 -8.69
C TRP A 173 22.12 -8.98 -8.70
N VAL A 174 22.85 -8.01 -8.13
CA VAL A 174 22.45 -6.59 -8.14
C VAL A 174 22.26 -6.06 -9.56
N ALA A 175 23.19 -6.36 -10.47
CA ALA A 175 23.09 -5.93 -11.87
C ALA A 175 21.84 -6.49 -12.54
N PHE A 176 21.57 -7.79 -12.35
CA PHE A 176 20.37 -8.44 -12.89
C PHE A 176 19.07 -7.84 -12.35
N VAL A 177 18.97 -7.66 -11.03
CA VAL A 177 17.76 -7.08 -10.42
C VAL A 177 17.49 -5.67 -10.94
N LYS A 178 18.53 -4.84 -11.14
CA LYS A 178 18.40 -3.50 -11.72
C LYS A 178 17.93 -3.53 -13.17
N GLU A 179 18.51 -4.41 -13.99
CA GLU A 179 18.13 -4.57 -15.40
C GLU A 179 16.68 -5.06 -15.54
N LEU A 180 16.27 -6.03 -14.73
CA LEU A 180 14.90 -6.56 -14.74
C LEU A 180 13.89 -5.54 -14.21
N SER A 181 14.22 -4.83 -13.13
CA SER A 181 13.42 -3.75 -12.57
C SER A 181 13.11 -2.69 -13.62
N ALA A 182 14.13 -2.19 -14.32
CA ALA A 182 13.95 -1.18 -15.35
C ALA A 182 13.01 -1.65 -16.48
N ALA A 183 13.15 -2.91 -16.90
CA ALA A 183 12.29 -3.50 -17.94
C ALA A 183 10.83 -3.66 -17.48
N LEU A 184 10.59 -4.10 -16.24
CA LEU A 184 9.25 -4.26 -15.68
C LEU A 184 8.58 -2.89 -15.45
N HIS A 185 9.28 -1.94 -14.84
CA HIS A 185 8.74 -0.61 -14.55
C HIS A 185 8.43 0.18 -15.81
N ALA A 186 9.16 -0.04 -16.92
CA ALA A 186 8.83 0.56 -18.22
C ALA A 186 7.45 0.16 -18.76
N GLU A 187 6.89 -0.97 -18.29
CA GLU A 187 5.55 -1.46 -18.64
C GLU A 187 4.57 -1.42 -17.45
N ASN A 188 4.88 -0.62 -16.42
CA ASN A 188 4.10 -0.51 -15.17
C ASN A 188 3.89 -1.86 -14.47
N LYS A 189 4.90 -2.75 -14.51
CA LYS A 189 4.91 -4.06 -13.86
C LYS A 189 5.77 -4.04 -12.61
N LEU A 190 5.42 -4.87 -11.63
CA LEU A 190 6.08 -4.91 -10.33
C LEU A 190 7.20 -5.97 -10.28
N LEU A 191 8.24 -5.68 -9.51
CA LEU A 191 9.30 -6.63 -9.16
C LEU A 191 9.29 -6.93 -7.67
N SER A 192 9.05 -8.20 -7.33
CA SER A 192 9.29 -8.73 -6.00
C SER A 192 10.53 -9.62 -5.98
N VAL A 193 11.16 -9.70 -4.81
CA VAL A 193 12.22 -10.67 -4.54
C VAL A 193 11.90 -11.41 -3.25
N SER A 194 11.96 -12.74 -3.33
CA SER A 194 11.90 -13.66 -2.20
C SER A 194 13.30 -14.08 -1.80
N THR A 195 13.63 -13.90 -0.52
CA THR A 195 14.98 -14.22 -0.02
C THR A 195 14.93 -14.86 1.36
N PRO A 196 15.92 -15.70 1.72
CA PRO A 196 16.23 -16.00 3.10
C PRO A 196 16.55 -14.74 3.91
N TYR A 197 16.64 -14.89 5.22
CA TYR A 197 16.98 -13.78 6.12
C TYR A 197 18.35 -13.15 5.80
N VAL A 198 18.39 -11.82 5.82
CA VAL A 198 19.62 -11.05 5.85
C VAL A 198 19.63 -10.21 7.12
N LEU A 199 20.81 -10.02 7.71
CA LEU A 199 21.02 -9.25 8.92
C LEU A 199 21.93 -8.06 8.64
N ASN A 200 22.04 -7.16 9.62
CA ASN A 200 22.91 -6.00 9.50
C ASN A 200 24.35 -6.45 9.19
N PRO A 201 25.00 -5.95 8.11
CA PRO A 201 26.35 -6.37 7.74
C PRO A 201 27.42 -5.99 8.78
N ASN A 202 27.10 -5.07 9.69
CA ASN A 202 27.96 -4.68 10.81
C ASN A 202 27.86 -5.64 12.01
N ASP A 203 26.85 -6.51 12.05
CA ASP A 203 26.74 -7.56 13.07
C ASP A 203 27.70 -8.72 12.76
N ALA A 204 28.02 -9.51 13.80
CA ALA A 204 28.82 -10.73 13.63
C ALA A 204 28.15 -11.76 12.70
N GLN A 205 26.81 -11.80 12.68
CA GLN A 205 26.03 -12.65 11.79
C GLN A 205 25.43 -11.80 10.67
N LYS A 206 25.76 -12.12 9.41
CA LYS A 206 25.31 -11.36 8.23
C LYS A 206 24.08 -11.96 7.54
N GLY A 207 23.73 -13.21 7.86
CA GLY A 207 22.73 -13.97 7.11
C GLY A 207 23.16 -14.19 5.66
N TYR A 208 22.19 -14.22 4.74
CA TYR A 208 22.41 -14.49 3.32
C TYR A 208 22.78 -13.22 2.54
N PHE A 209 23.94 -12.63 2.85
CA PHE A 209 24.36 -11.32 2.29
C PHE A 209 24.46 -11.29 0.75
N VAL A 210 24.48 -12.45 0.08
CA VAL A 210 24.46 -12.57 -1.39
C VAL A 210 23.29 -11.83 -2.05
N TYR A 211 22.16 -11.71 -1.36
CA TYR A 211 20.96 -11.03 -1.86
C TYR A 211 21.06 -9.49 -1.84
N ALA A 212 22.09 -8.92 -1.20
CA ALA A 212 22.47 -7.52 -1.31
C ALA A 212 21.30 -6.52 -1.17
N TRP A 213 20.45 -6.70 -0.15
CA TRP A 213 19.20 -5.94 0.03
C TRP A 213 19.38 -4.42 -0.12
N ALA A 214 20.44 -3.85 0.47
CA ALA A 214 20.68 -2.40 0.42
C ALA A 214 20.94 -1.91 -1.01
N GLN A 215 21.63 -2.71 -1.84
CA GLN A 215 21.96 -2.36 -3.22
C GLN A 215 20.79 -2.53 -4.20
N ILE A 216 19.79 -3.33 -3.85
CA ILE A 216 18.58 -3.58 -4.67
C ILE A 216 17.33 -2.85 -4.17
N ALA A 217 17.36 -2.25 -2.98
CA ALA A 217 16.21 -1.62 -2.31
C ALA A 217 15.42 -0.62 -3.18
N SER A 218 16.12 0.15 -4.03
CA SER A 218 15.51 1.11 -4.95
C SER A 218 14.96 0.49 -6.24
N SER A 219 15.31 -0.75 -6.54
CA SER A 219 14.93 -1.46 -7.77
C SER A 219 13.78 -2.45 -7.58
N ILE A 220 13.49 -2.85 -6.34
CA ILE A 220 12.40 -3.78 -6.05
C ILE A 220 11.18 -3.04 -5.49
N ASP A 221 9.99 -3.54 -5.78
CA ASP A 221 8.74 -3.05 -5.20
C ASP A 221 8.41 -3.76 -3.89
N LYS A 222 8.81 -5.04 -3.78
CA LYS A 222 8.56 -5.86 -2.58
C LYS A 222 9.75 -6.76 -2.25
N LEU A 223 10.02 -6.90 -0.95
CA LEU A 223 10.93 -7.88 -0.37
C LEU A 223 10.11 -8.86 0.48
N ARG A 224 10.14 -10.13 0.12
CA ARG A 224 9.49 -11.23 0.85
C ARG A 224 10.55 -12.04 1.58
N ILE A 225 10.57 -11.93 2.90
CA ILE A 225 11.61 -12.54 3.73
C ILE A 225 11.11 -13.92 4.19
N MET A 226 11.82 -14.97 3.80
CA MET A 226 11.58 -16.34 4.23
C MET A 226 12.04 -16.55 5.68
N THR A 227 11.30 -15.99 6.64
CA THR A 227 11.54 -16.12 8.08
C THR A 227 11.05 -17.47 8.63
N TYR A 228 11.42 -18.54 7.91
CA TYR A 228 11.21 -19.94 8.27
C TYR A 228 12.45 -20.74 7.86
N ASP A 229 12.46 -22.04 8.13
CA ASP A 229 13.62 -22.92 7.94
C ASP A 229 14.89 -22.50 8.72
N TYR A 230 14.71 -21.88 9.90
CA TYR A 230 15.78 -21.65 10.87
C TYR A 230 16.41 -22.96 11.35
N SER A 231 15.55 -23.95 11.66
CA SER A 231 15.94 -25.31 12.02
C SER A 231 15.60 -26.26 10.88
N VAL A 232 16.61 -26.87 10.27
CA VAL A 232 16.43 -27.89 9.21
C VAL A 232 17.10 -29.20 9.61
N ALA A 233 18.42 -29.17 9.81
CA ALA A 233 19.19 -30.37 10.17
C ALA A 233 19.15 -30.70 11.67
N LYS A 234 18.99 -29.67 12.51
CA LYS A 234 18.91 -29.80 13.97
C LYS A 234 17.48 -29.54 14.41
N VAL A 235 17.04 -30.26 15.43
CA VAL A 235 15.73 -30.04 16.05
C VAL A 235 15.63 -28.63 16.63
N GLY A 236 14.50 -27.96 16.39
CA GLY A 236 14.26 -26.63 16.93
C GLY A 236 13.13 -25.88 16.22
N PRO A 237 12.88 -24.63 16.64
CA PRO A 237 11.86 -23.77 16.05
C PRO A 237 12.11 -23.50 14.56
N LEU A 238 11.03 -23.31 13.81
CA LEU A 238 11.05 -23.03 12.38
C LEU A 238 11.52 -21.63 12.06
N GLY A 239 11.19 -20.65 12.90
CA GLY A 239 11.64 -19.28 12.70
C GLY A 239 11.43 -18.42 13.93
N PRO A 240 12.26 -18.55 15.00
CA PRO A 240 12.10 -17.80 16.24
C PRO A 240 11.70 -16.34 16.05
N ILE A 241 10.71 -15.85 16.81
CA ILE A 241 10.18 -14.49 16.62
C ILE A 241 11.26 -13.40 16.76
N THR A 242 12.22 -13.57 17.67
CA THR A 242 13.34 -12.62 17.85
C THR A 242 14.31 -12.60 16.66
N TRP A 243 14.49 -13.74 15.99
CA TRP A 243 15.30 -13.83 14.77
C TRP A 243 14.55 -13.22 13.57
N ALA A 244 13.26 -13.51 13.43
CA ALA A 244 12.40 -12.91 12.41
C ALA A 244 12.34 -11.38 12.56
N GLU A 245 12.23 -10.88 13.80
CA GLU A 245 12.21 -9.44 14.07
C GLU A 245 13.55 -8.76 13.76
N ARG A 246 14.70 -9.38 14.06
CA ARG A 246 16.03 -8.82 13.72
C ARG A 246 16.20 -8.62 12.22
N THR A 247 15.71 -9.56 11.40
CA THR A 247 15.80 -9.41 9.94
C THR A 247 14.85 -8.33 9.41
N VAL A 248 13.65 -8.20 9.99
CA VAL A 248 12.72 -7.09 9.70
C VAL A 248 13.34 -5.74 10.06
N GLN A 249 13.97 -5.61 11.24
CA GLN A 249 14.66 -4.39 11.67
C GLN A 249 15.74 -3.97 10.68
N TYR A 250 16.52 -4.92 10.16
CA TYR A 250 17.51 -4.61 9.13
C TYR A 250 16.84 -4.15 7.83
N ALA A 251 15.85 -4.88 7.33
CA ALA A 251 15.14 -4.53 6.09
C ALA A 251 14.55 -3.11 6.14
N VAL A 252 13.80 -2.76 7.20
CA VAL A 252 13.16 -1.43 7.32
C VAL A 252 14.17 -0.28 7.55
N SER A 253 15.42 -0.59 7.90
CA SER A 253 16.48 0.41 8.02
C SER A 253 17.09 0.84 6.67
N ILE A 254 16.88 0.04 5.61
CA ILE A 254 17.49 0.23 4.29
C ILE A 254 16.48 0.42 3.16
N MET A 255 15.19 0.15 3.39
CA MET A 255 14.11 0.38 2.42
C MET A 255 12.82 0.80 3.10
N PRO A 256 11.87 1.44 2.38
CA PRO A 256 10.56 1.77 2.95
C PRO A 256 9.90 0.52 3.54
N ALA A 257 9.38 0.64 4.77
CA ALA A 257 8.79 -0.50 5.47
C ALA A 257 7.64 -1.15 4.68
N SER A 258 6.86 -0.34 3.96
CA SER A 258 5.78 -0.79 3.07
C SER A 258 6.20 -1.80 1.98
N LYS A 259 7.50 -1.91 1.66
CA LYS A 259 8.04 -2.94 0.75
C LYS A 259 8.28 -4.30 1.41
N VAL A 260 8.36 -4.37 2.74
CA VAL A 260 8.83 -5.55 3.48
C VAL A 260 7.66 -6.47 3.84
N PHE A 261 7.80 -7.76 3.59
CA PHE A 261 6.83 -8.80 3.96
C PHE A 261 7.51 -9.91 4.75
N VAL A 262 6.96 -10.27 5.91
CA VAL A 262 7.53 -11.30 6.78
C VAL A 262 6.86 -12.66 6.53
N GLY A 263 7.66 -13.71 6.36
CA GLY A 263 7.21 -15.05 6.03
C GLY A 263 6.57 -15.80 7.18
N VAL A 264 5.45 -16.48 6.90
CA VAL A 264 4.79 -17.41 7.82
C VAL A 264 4.70 -18.81 7.18
N PRO A 265 5.30 -19.87 7.77
CA PRO A 265 5.17 -21.22 7.28
C PRO A 265 3.81 -21.82 7.67
N GLY A 266 3.11 -22.38 6.69
CA GLY A 266 1.92 -23.22 6.85
C GLY A 266 2.26 -24.70 7.09
N TYR A 267 3.48 -25.00 7.53
CA TYR A 267 3.94 -26.37 7.76
C TYR A 267 4.68 -26.50 9.10
N GLY A 268 4.87 -27.74 9.53
CA GLY A 268 5.71 -28.14 10.64
C GLY A 268 6.86 -29.05 10.22
N ARG A 269 7.88 -29.17 11.08
CA ARG A 269 9.02 -30.09 10.90
C ARG A 269 9.07 -31.08 12.06
N ASP A 270 9.43 -32.32 11.75
CA ASP A 270 9.43 -33.44 12.70
C ASP A 270 10.72 -34.26 12.59
N TRP A 271 11.52 -34.24 13.66
CA TRP A 271 12.87 -34.83 13.71
C TRP A 271 12.88 -36.13 14.51
N VAL A 272 13.68 -37.09 14.06
CA VAL A 272 14.09 -38.24 14.87
C VAL A 272 15.16 -37.79 15.86
N THR A 273 14.86 -37.86 17.16
CA THR A 273 15.76 -37.43 18.24
C THR A 273 16.44 -38.59 18.96
N ALA A 274 15.82 -39.77 18.97
CA ALA A 274 16.44 -41.01 19.43
C ALA A 274 15.84 -42.22 18.71
N VAL A 275 16.59 -43.31 18.64
CA VAL A 275 16.10 -44.61 18.14
C VAL A 275 16.56 -45.70 19.10
N THR A 276 15.64 -46.54 19.54
CA THR A 276 15.92 -47.74 20.34
C THR A 276 15.47 -48.99 19.57
N GLY A 277 16.23 -50.09 19.67
CA GLY A 277 15.97 -51.31 18.90
C GLY A 277 16.59 -51.30 17.50
N VAL A 278 16.16 -52.25 16.65
CA VAL A 278 16.69 -52.44 15.30
C VAL A 278 15.60 -52.04 14.31
N CYS A 279 15.84 -51.03 13.50
CA CYS A 279 14.82 -50.59 12.55
C CYS A 279 14.72 -51.54 11.34
N PRO A 280 13.50 -51.71 10.78
CA PRO A 280 13.31 -52.43 9.53
C PRO A 280 14.16 -51.88 8.39
N ALA A 281 14.60 -52.76 7.48
CA ALA A 281 15.52 -52.41 6.40
C ALA A 281 15.00 -51.30 5.47
N ASN A 282 13.67 -51.22 5.29
CA ASN A 282 13.04 -50.20 4.46
C ASN A 282 13.01 -48.80 5.11
N VAL A 283 13.27 -48.67 6.41
CA VAL A 283 13.20 -47.39 7.12
C VAL A 283 14.49 -47.01 7.87
N VAL A 284 15.46 -47.93 8.00
CA VAL A 284 16.72 -47.70 8.74
C VAL A 284 17.49 -46.45 8.29
N ASN A 285 17.35 -46.04 7.03
CA ASN A 285 18.02 -44.85 6.50
C ASN A 285 17.27 -43.54 6.77
N THR A 286 15.96 -43.59 6.97
CA THR A 286 15.11 -42.41 7.21
C THR A 286 14.79 -42.23 8.70
N ILE A 287 14.81 -43.32 9.48
CA ILE A 287 14.55 -43.36 10.91
C ILE A 287 15.87 -43.51 11.65
N LYS A 288 16.62 -42.41 11.71
CA LYS A 288 17.88 -42.29 12.44
C LYS A 288 18.09 -40.86 12.91
N VAL A 289 18.85 -40.70 13.99
CA VAL A 289 19.25 -39.38 14.47
C VAL A 289 20.09 -38.69 13.39
N GLY A 290 19.81 -37.40 13.15
CA GLY A 290 20.47 -36.61 12.10
C GLY A 290 19.89 -36.81 10.69
N ALA A 291 18.86 -37.63 10.51
CA ALA A 291 18.07 -37.63 9.28
C ALA A 291 17.39 -36.27 9.06
N LYS A 292 17.13 -35.93 7.79
CA LYS A 292 16.35 -34.73 7.43
C LYS A 292 14.97 -34.79 8.09
N ALA A 293 14.54 -33.68 8.68
CA ALA A 293 13.21 -33.57 9.27
C ALA A 293 12.11 -33.95 8.27
N ALA A 294 11.13 -34.71 8.73
CA ALA A 294 9.87 -34.86 8.01
C ALA A 294 9.11 -33.53 8.02
N THR A 295 8.27 -33.29 7.02
CA THR A 295 7.42 -32.09 6.92
C THR A 295 5.98 -32.53 7.06
N PHE A 296 5.19 -31.82 7.85
CA PHE A 296 3.75 -32.02 7.97
C PHE A 296 3.01 -30.71 7.75
N VAL A 297 1.76 -30.79 7.31
CA VAL A 297 0.91 -29.61 7.09
C VAL A 297 0.50 -29.04 8.44
N MET A 298 0.54 -27.72 8.61
CA MET A 298 0.26 -27.06 9.90
C MET A 298 -1.12 -27.43 10.45
N ARG A 299 -2.17 -27.46 9.61
CA ARG A 299 -3.52 -27.84 10.05
C ARG A 299 -3.64 -29.27 10.59
N ASP A 300 -2.69 -30.16 10.26
CA ASP A 300 -2.69 -31.55 10.69
C ASP A 300 -1.92 -31.74 12.02
N ALA A 301 -1.26 -30.69 12.53
CA ALA A 301 -0.39 -30.77 13.70
C ALA A 301 -1.09 -31.31 14.96
N GLN A 302 -2.31 -30.83 15.23
CA GLN A 302 -3.09 -31.26 16.39
C GLN A 302 -3.50 -32.73 16.29
N ALA A 303 -3.92 -33.17 15.09
CA ALA A 303 -4.26 -34.57 14.83
C ALA A 303 -3.03 -35.49 14.95
N LEU A 304 -1.87 -35.02 14.46
CA LEU A 304 -0.61 -35.73 14.61
C LEU A 304 -0.25 -35.93 16.09
N ALA A 305 -0.32 -34.88 16.90
CA ALA A 305 -0.05 -34.99 18.34
C ALA A 305 -1.03 -35.93 19.05
N ALA A 306 -2.34 -35.78 18.78
CA ALA A 306 -3.40 -36.61 19.36
C ALA A 306 -3.24 -38.11 19.02
N THR A 307 -2.80 -38.44 17.80
CA THR A 307 -2.55 -39.81 17.35
C THR A 307 -1.56 -40.55 18.25
N TYR A 308 -0.61 -39.83 18.87
CA TYR A 308 0.40 -40.40 19.76
C TYR A 308 0.23 -39.99 21.23
N GLY A 309 -0.94 -39.45 21.60
CA GLY A 309 -1.21 -39.00 22.98
C GLY A 309 -0.31 -37.87 23.46
N ALA A 310 0.29 -37.09 22.55
CA ALA A 310 1.13 -35.96 22.88
C ALA A 310 0.29 -34.69 23.06
N VAL A 311 0.69 -33.83 24.00
CA VAL A 311 0.07 -32.52 24.22
C VAL A 311 1.01 -31.44 23.69
N PRO A 312 0.63 -30.72 22.62
CA PRO A 312 1.40 -29.58 22.14
C PRO A 312 1.56 -28.48 23.19
N THR A 313 2.79 -28.00 23.36
CA THR A 313 3.14 -26.90 24.26
C THR A 313 3.62 -25.71 23.46
N TYR A 314 3.17 -24.51 23.84
CA TYR A 314 3.65 -23.26 23.26
C TYR A 314 4.94 -22.83 23.95
N ASP A 315 5.98 -22.56 23.17
CA ASP A 315 7.22 -21.98 23.64
C ASP A 315 7.15 -20.45 23.48
N GLU A 316 6.97 -19.74 24.59
CA GLU A 316 6.87 -18.26 24.62
C GLU A 316 8.14 -17.56 24.12
N LYS A 317 9.31 -18.19 24.28
CA LYS A 317 10.60 -17.60 23.87
C LYS A 317 10.72 -17.59 22.35
N PHE A 318 10.26 -18.64 21.68
CA PHE A 318 10.33 -18.75 20.22
C PHE A 318 9.05 -18.30 19.52
N GLY A 319 7.93 -18.31 20.22
CA GLY A 319 6.61 -17.99 19.68
C GLY A 319 6.07 -19.08 18.77
N GLU A 320 6.30 -20.35 19.12
CA GLU A 320 5.98 -21.53 18.29
C GLU A 320 5.54 -22.72 19.15
N MET A 321 4.90 -23.70 18.53
CA MET A 321 4.44 -24.93 19.17
C MET A 321 5.46 -26.05 19.03
N THR A 322 5.58 -26.88 20.05
CA THR A 322 6.35 -28.12 20.00
C THR A 322 5.65 -29.25 20.74
N PHE A 323 5.94 -30.49 20.33
CA PHE A 323 5.59 -31.69 21.07
C PHE A 323 6.57 -32.81 20.76
N SER A 324 6.67 -33.76 21.67
CA SER A 324 7.44 -34.99 21.49
C SER A 324 6.57 -36.21 21.63
N TYR A 325 6.90 -37.24 20.86
CA TYR A 325 6.18 -38.52 20.87
C TYR A 325 7.10 -39.66 20.47
N GLN A 326 6.61 -40.89 20.61
CA GLN A 326 7.32 -42.09 20.17
C GLN A 326 6.53 -42.80 19.08
N LYS A 327 7.25 -43.36 18.10
CA LYS A 327 6.66 -44.17 17.04
C LYS A 327 7.41 -45.48 16.90
N VAL A 328 6.66 -46.59 16.95
CA VAL A 328 7.18 -47.94 16.76
C VAL A 328 7.14 -48.31 15.27
N TYR A 329 8.22 -48.90 14.78
CA TYR A 329 8.37 -49.41 13.42
C TYR A 329 8.67 -50.91 13.50
N ASN A 330 7.74 -51.73 13.01
CA ASN A 330 7.89 -53.18 12.95
C ASN A 330 8.17 -53.61 11.50
N GLY A 331 8.95 -54.66 11.31
CA GLY A 331 9.27 -55.18 9.99
C GLY A 331 10.35 -56.26 10.03
N VAL A 332 11.20 -56.29 9.01
CA VAL A 332 12.29 -57.26 8.91
C VAL A 332 13.64 -56.60 8.54
N THR A 333 14.74 -57.26 8.89
CA THR A 333 16.07 -56.96 8.32
C THR A 333 16.14 -57.31 6.84
N ALA A 334 17.23 -56.92 6.17
CA ALA A 334 17.52 -57.36 4.79
C ALA A 334 17.65 -58.90 4.67
N THR A 335 17.96 -59.59 5.78
CA THR A 335 18.05 -61.05 5.86
C THR A 335 16.74 -61.74 6.28
N GLY A 336 15.65 -60.99 6.42
CA GLY A 336 14.32 -61.54 6.75
C GLY A 336 14.04 -61.75 8.24
N LEU A 337 14.93 -61.33 9.14
CA LEU A 337 14.71 -61.45 10.59
C LEU A 337 13.73 -60.38 11.08
N SER A 338 12.77 -60.75 11.94
CA SER A 338 11.83 -59.79 12.52
C SER A 338 12.57 -58.72 13.34
N THR A 339 12.17 -57.46 13.14
CA THR A 339 12.75 -56.32 13.84
C THR A 339 11.68 -55.35 14.32
N SER A 340 12.01 -54.65 15.40
CA SER A 340 11.23 -53.54 15.93
C SER A 340 12.19 -52.45 16.42
N CYS A 341 11.90 -51.20 16.06
CA CYS A 341 12.53 -50.05 16.67
C CYS A 341 11.50 -49.02 17.09
N THR A 342 11.82 -48.27 18.14
CA THR A 342 11.05 -47.12 18.59
C THR A 342 11.85 -45.86 18.32
N ALA A 343 11.28 -44.94 17.54
CA ALA A 343 11.86 -43.63 17.32
C ALA A 343 11.20 -42.61 18.24
N SER A 344 12.00 -41.92 19.06
CA SER A 344 11.59 -40.68 19.71
C SER A 344 11.65 -39.56 18.68
N ARG A 345 10.60 -38.74 18.66
CA ARG A 345 10.40 -37.68 17.69
C ARG A 345 10.05 -36.38 18.38
N THR A 346 10.47 -35.27 17.79
CA THR A 346 10.12 -33.92 18.24
C THR A 346 9.66 -33.12 17.06
N ALA A 347 8.48 -32.53 17.17
CA ALA A 347 7.88 -31.68 16.15
C ALA A 347 7.91 -30.21 16.56
N TRP A 348 8.09 -29.31 15.58
CA TRP A 348 7.92 -27.87 15.72
C TRP A 348 7.04 -27.33 14.60
N TYR A 349 6.12 -26.43 14.94
CA TYR A 349 5.25 -25.76 13.98
C TYR A 349 4.77 -24.41 14.53
N GLN A 350 4.21 -23.57 13.68
CA GLN A 350 3.53 -22.35 14.12
C GLN A 350 2.02 -22.61 14.20
N ASP A 351 1.38 -22.10 15.24
CA ASP A 351 -0.09 -22.06 15.35
C ASP A 351 -0.62 -20.64 15.04
N ALA A 352 -1.92 -20.44 15.22
CA ALA A 352 -2.56 -19.15 15.08
C ALA A 352 -1.88 -18.02 15.89
N ARG A 353 -1.33 -18.32 17.08
CA ARG A 353 -0.59 -17.34 17.90
C ARG A 353 0.74 -16.98 17.27
N GLY A 354 1.48 -17.97 16.77
CA GLY A 354 2.73 -17.75 16.02
C GLY A 354 2.53 -16.86 14.80
N TRP A 355 1.45 -17.10 14.03
CA TRP A 355 1.10 -16.24 12.89
C TRP A 355 0.69 -14.83 13.35
N ALA A 356 -0.09 -14.69 14.41
CA ALA A 356 -0.48 -13.41 14.98
C ALA A 356 0.73 -12.58 15.47
N LEU A 357 1.74 -13.20 16.08
CA LEU A 357 2.98 -12.52 16.48
C LEU A 357 3.72 -11.89 15.29
N ARG A 358 3.71 -12.57 14.14
CA ARG A 358 4.34 -12.07 12.90
C ARG A 358 3.48 -11.00 12.24
N ALA A 359 2.16 -11.16 12.26
CA ALA A 359 1.23 -10.10 11.86
C ALA A 359 1.38 -8.84 12.73
N ALA A 360 1.67 -8.96 14.02
CA ALA A 360 1.91 -7.82 14.90
C ALA A 360 3.14 -6.98 14.50
N LEU A 361 4.10 -7.56 13.76
CA LEU A 361 5.22 -6.80 13.18
C LEU A 361 4.75 -5.78 12.13
N VAL A 362 3.63 -6.02 11.46
CA VAL A 362 2.97 -5.05 10.57
C VAL A 362 2.63 -3.78 11.33
N THR A 363 2.04 -3.90 12.52
CA THR A 363 1.73 -2.75 13.38
C THR A 363 2.99 -2.08 13.90
N LYS A 364 3.94 -2.89 14.40
CA LYS A 364 5.14 -2.41 15.09
C LYS A 364 6.10 -1.67 14.17
N TYR A 365 6.34 -2.22 12.98
CA TYR A 365 7.32 -1.72 12.02
C TYR A 365 6.71 -1.09 10.78
N ARG A 366 5.38 -1.11 10.63
CA ARG A 366 4.67 -0.61 9.45
C ARG A 366 5.12 -1.28 8.16
N ILE A 367 5.45 -2.57 8.27
CA ILE A 367 5.82 -3.38 7.12
C ILE A 367 4.63 -3.61 6.18
N GLY A 368 4.89 -3.93 4.91
CA GLY A 368 3.88 -4.13 3.88
C GLY A 368 2.87 -5.24 4.19
N GLY A 369 3.29 -6.26 4.95
CA GLY A 369 2.41 -7.33 5.38
C GLY A 369 3.13 -8.59 5.83
N ILE A 370 2.40 -9.70 5.79
CA ILE A 370 2.90 -11.07 6.00
C ILE A 370 2.74 -11.88 4.70
N THR A 371 3.60 -12.87 4.49
CA THR A 371 3.57 -13.75 3.30
C THR A 371 3.53 -15.23 3.68
N ALA A 372 2.47 -15.94 3.27
CA ALA A 372 2.26 -17.33 3.66
C ALA A 372 2.92 -18.32 2.70
N TRP A 373 3.79 -19.18 3.24
CA TRP A 373 4.34 -20.36 2.57
C TRP A 373 3.72 -21.65 3.14
N THR A 374 2.70 -22.22 2.53
CA THR A 374 1.91 -21.69 1.39
C THR A 374 0.44 -21.69 1.77
N PHE A 375 -0.38 -20.94 1.02
CA PHE A 375 -1.83 -20.94 1.25
C PHE A 375 -2.43 -22.34 1.22
N GLY A 376 -3.48 -22.55 2.01
CA GLY A 376 -4.18 -23.81 2.13
C GLY A 376 -3.38 -24.88 2.88
N MET A 377 -2.44 -24.50 3.74
CA MET A 377 -1.74 -25.43 4.65
C MET A 377 -1.91 -25.07 6.14
N GLU A 378 -2.17 -23.80 6.41
CA GLU A 378 -2.49 -23.26 7.73
C GLU A 378 -3.79 -23.83 8.34
N GLU A 379 -3.89 -23.73 9.66
CA GLU A 379 -5.16 -23.97 10.35
C GLU A 379 -6.10 -22.75 10.18
N PRO A 380 -7.42 -22.94 10.09
CA PRO A 380 -8.36 -21.83 9.86
C PRO A 380 -8.28 -20.67 10.88
N LEU A 381 -7.94 -20.98 12.14
CA LEU A 381 -7.81 -19.97 13.20
C LEU A 381 -6.63 -19.00 12.98
N ALA A 382 -5.64 -19.38 12.16
CA ALA A 382 -4.54 -18.50 11.83
C ALA A 382 -5.02 -17.31 10.96
N MET A 383 -5.89 -17.57 9.98
CA MET A 383 -6.49 -16.52 9.15
C MET A 383 -7.38 -15.59 9.97
N GLU A 384 -8.17 -16.14 10.89
CA GLU A 384 -8.98 -15.31 11.79
C GLU A 384 -8.12 -14.44 12.71
N SER A 385 -7.02 -14.97 13.24
CA SER A 385 -6.10 -14.18 14.06
C SER A 385 -5.45 -13.04 13.27
N ILE A 386 -5.08 -13.28 12.01
CA ILE A 386 -4.60 -12.21 11.11
C ILE A 386 -5.71 -11.18 10.87
N ARG A 387 -6.96 -11.60 10.69
CA ARG A 387 -8.11 -10.71 10.51
C ARG A 387 -8.29 -9.76 11.68
N GLN A 388 -8.14 -10.25 12.90
CA GLN A 388 -8.22 -9.43 14.10
C GLN A 388 -7.09 -8.38 14.15
N VAL A 389 -5.85 -8.79 13.83
CA VAL A 389 -4.73 -7.84 13.73
C VAL A 389 -5.00 -6.80 12.63
N ALA A 390 -5.49 -7.22 11.48
CA ALA A 390 -5.80 -6.37 10.34
C ALA A 390 -6.91 -5.35 10.61
N LYS A 391 -7.95 -5.73 11.37
CA LYS A 391 -9.00 -4.82 11.83
C LYS A 391 -8.46 -3.80 12.83
N ALA A 392 -7.57 -4.21 13.73
CA ALA A 392 -6.99 -3.33 14.76
C ALA A 392 -6.10 -2.21 14.18
N ILE A 393 -5.58 -2.36 12.96
CA ILE A 393 -4.72 -1.37 12.29
C ILE A 393 -5.43 -0.58 11.16
N ALA A 394 -6.72 -0.79 10.96
CA ALA A 394 -7.51 -0.08 9.95
C ALA A 394 -8.20 1.16 10.56
N PRO A 395 -8.31 2.30 9.84
CA PRO A 395 -7.67 2.65 8.55
C PRO A 395 -6.34 3.42 8.73
N ASP A 396 -5.48 3.47 7.70
CA ASP A 396 -4.24 4.27 7.75
C ASP A 396 -4.53 5.77 7.67
N GLN A 397 -4.00 6.55 8.62
CA GLN A 397 -4.23 7.99 8.63
C GLN A 397 -3.53 8.70 7.46
N VAL A 398 -4.28 9.46 6.67
CA VAL A 398 -3.74 10.30 5.59
C VAL A 398 -3.34 11.66 6.16
N ASN A 399 -2.06 11.98 6.05
CA ASN A 399 -1.50 13.29 6.35
C ASN A 399 -1.45 14.13 5.08
N VAL A 400 -2.00 15.35 5.16
CA VAL A 400 -2.05 16.28 4.03
C VAL A 400 -1.28 17.54 4.38
N THR A 401 -0.21 17.81 3.62
CA THR A 401 0.48 19.10 3.67
C THR A 401 0.14 19.86 2.41
N ALA A 402 -0.48 21.03 2.54
CA ALA A 402 -0.89 21.87 1.42
C ALA A 402 -0.32 23.28 1.51
N ALA A 403 -0.28 23.97 0.37
CA ALA A 403 0.12 25.36 0.26
C ALA A 403 -0.64 26.04 -0.90
N ILE A 404 -0.62 27.37 -0.86
CA ILE A 404 -1.12 28.25 -1.92
C ILE A 404 0.00 29.19 -2.36
N ASP A 405 0.02 29.58 -3.62
CA ASP A 405 1.00 30.54 -4.14
C ASP A 405 0.73 31.98 -3.68
N LYS A 406 -0.55 32.35 -3.53
CA LYS A 406 -1.00 33.71 -3.20
C LYS A 406 -2.18 33.68 -2.23
N SER A 407 -2.11 34.49 -1.17
CA SER A 407 -3.23 34.70 -0.22
C SER A 407 -4.16 35.86 -0.60
N THR A 408 -3.76 36.70 -1.57
CA THR A 408 -4.55 37.81 -2.08
C THR A 408 -4.49 37.84 -3.60
N ILE A 409 -5.65 37.98 -4.24
CA ILE A 409 -5.80 38.01 -5.71
C ILE A 409 -6.80 39.09 -6.13
N GLU A 410 -6.71 39.50 -7.39
CA GLU A 410 -7.76 40.28 -8.05
C GLU A 410 -8.82 39.35 -8.66
N TYR A 411 -10.05 39.83 -8.74
CA TYR A 411 -11.16 39.07 -9.31
C TYR A 411 -10.86 38.58 -10.72
N GLY A 412 -11.00 37.28 -10.93
CA GLY A 412 -10.74 36.61 -12.21
C GLY A 412 -9.34 36.02 -12.35
N ASN A 413 -8.41 36.34 -11.44
CA ASN A 413 -7.10 35.69 -11.40
C ASN A 413 -7.16 34.39 -10.58
N PRO A 414 -6.47 33.32 -11.00
CA PRO A 414 -6.43 32.07 -10.23
C PRO A 414 -5.39 32.12 -9.10
N ILE A 415 -5.59 31.25 -8.11
CA ILE A 415 -4.54 30.78 -7.21
C ILE A 415 -4.08 29.39 -7.64
N THR A 416 -2.84 29.04 -7.35
CA THR A 416 -2.34 27.67 -7.49
C THR A 416 -2.29 27.01 -6.12
N VAL A 417 -3.00 25.89 -5.99
CA VAL A 417 -2.99 25.04 -4.79
C VAL A 417 -2.06 23.87 -5.04
N THR A 418 -1.10 23.66 -4.14
CA THR A 418 -0.24 22.47 -4.12
C THR A 418 -0.53 21.67 -2.86
N ALA A 419 -0.51 20.34 -2.95
CA ALA A 419 -0.60 19.49 -1.77
C ALA A 419 0.15 18.18 -1.95
N THR A 420 0.59 17.61 -0.83
CA THR A 420 1.24 16.31 -0.74
C THR A 420 0.47 15.44 0.24
N PHE A 421 0.05 14.26 -0.21
CA PHE A 421 -0.68 13.27 0.56
C PHE A 421 0.26 12.13 0.92
N THR A 422 0.42 11.88 2.22
CA THR A 422 1.28 10.82 2.76
C THR A 422 0.56 10.02 3.82
N ILE A 423 1.02 8.82 4.12
CA ILE A 423 0.66 8.13 5.36
C ILE A 423 1.73 8.39 6.43
N LYS A 424 1.57 7.84 7.64
CA LYS A 424 2.45 8.12 8.79
C LYS A 424 3.94 7.83 8.54
N ASP A 425 4.27 6.90 7.65
CA ASP A 425 5.65 6.55 7.27
C ASP A 425 6.26 7.46 6.18
N LYS A 426 5.51 8.50 5.76
CA LYS A 426 5.83 9.43 4.65
C LYS A 426 5.74 8.83 3.25
N SER A 427 5.27 7.59 3.08
CA SER A 427 4.99 7.03 1.76
C SER A 427 3.90 7.84 1.05
N PRO A 428 4.04 8.09 -0.26
CA PRO A 428 3.05 8.85 -1.02
C PRO A 428 1.74 8.07 -1.18
N VAL A 429 0.63 8.80 -1.09
CA VAL A 429 -0.72 8.28 -1.37
C VAL A 429 -1.00 8.51 -2.85
N VAL A 430 -0.80 7.48 -3.67
CA VAL A 430 -0.84 7.55 -5.15
C VAL A 430 -2.22 7.21 -5.71
N GLY A 431 -2.63 7.92 -6.78
CA GLY A 431 -3.82 7.57 -7.56
C GLY A 431 -5.15 7.85 -6.85
N VAL A 432 -5.14 8.66 -5.78
CA VAL A 432 -6.33 8.95 -4.98
C VAL A 432 -7.01 10.22 -5.49
N PRO A 433 -8.33 10.21 -5.74
CA PRO A 433 -9.09 11.41 -6.06
C PRO A 433 -9.20 12.30 -4.80
N VAL A 434 -8.93 13.59 -4.99
CA VAL A 434 -8.94 14.61 -3.94
C VAL A 434 -9.73 15.83 -4.41
N ARG A 435 -10.38 16.51 -3.46
CA ARG A 435 -11.16 17.74 -3.68
C ARG A 435 -10.40 18.94 -3.14
N ILE A 436 -10.36 20.00 -3.93
CA ILE A 436 -10.07 21.34 -3.41
C ILE A 436 -11.42 21.96 -3.11
N GLU A 437 -11.63 22.33 -1.85
CA GLU A 437 -12.89 22.85 -1.36
C GLU A 437 -12.74 24.32 -0.95
N GLY A 438 -13.81 25.07 -1.10
CA GLY A 438 -13.90 26.47 -0.71
C GLY A 438 -15.10 26.72 0.18
N LYS A 439 -14.93 27.59 1.18
CA LYS A 439 -16.01 28.13 2.01
C LYS A 439 -15.89 29.63 2.07
N SER A 440 -16.84 30.34 1.45
CA SER A 440 -16.83 31.81 1.46
C SER A 440 -17.52 32.34 2.72
N ALA A 441 -17.27 33.61 3.05
CA ALA A 441 -17.96 34.28 4.15
C ALA A 441 -19.49 34.21 3.95
N GLY A 442 -20.22 33.80 5.00
CA GLY A 442 -21.66 33.59 4.99
C GLY A 442 -22.13 32.21 4.54
N ASP A 443 -21.26 31.39 3.94
CA ASP A 443 -21.62 30.01 3.54
C ASP A 443 -21.56 29.07 4.76
N SER A 444 -22.52 28.16 4.90
CA SER A 444 -22.51 27.13 5.96
C SER A 444 -21.66 25.91 5.58
N ASN A 445 -21.65 25.55 4.30
CA ASN A 445 -21.05 24.32 3.78
C ASN A 445 -19.80 24.59 2.94
N TRP A 446 -18.89 23.62 2.93
CA TRP A 446 -17.79 23.55 1.97
C TRP A 446 -18.33 23.14 0.59
N ARG A 447 -17.87 23.82 -0.46
CA ARG A 447 -18.18 23.47 -1.86
C ARG A 447 -16.93 23.02 -2.59
N THR A 448 -17.05 22.06 -3.48
CA THR A 448 -15.94 21.63 -4.34
C THR A 448 -15.63 22.71 -5.37
N LEU A 449 -14.38 23.20 -5.38
CA LEU A 449 -13.86 24.13 -6.38
C LEU A 449 -13.19 23.39 -7.54
N ALA A 450 -12.51 22.27 -7.24
CA ALA A 450 -11.87 21.40 -8.23
C ALA A 450 -11.69 19.98 -7.68
N THR A 451 -11.54 19.01 -8.60
CA THR A 451 -11.15 17.62 -8.29
C THR A 451 -9.87 17.30 -9.05
N VAL A 452 -8.92 16.62 -8.39
CA VAL A 452 -7.64 16.17 -8.94
C VAL A 452 -7.31 14.80 -8.39
N THR A 453 -6.50 14.00 -9.11
CA THR A 453 -5.97 12.73 -8.60
C THR A 453 -4.50 12.89 -8.23
N THR A 454 -4.06 12.31 -7.11
CA THR A 454 -2.66 12.36 -6.69
C THR A 454 -1.72 11.65 -7.67
N GLY A 455 -0.56 12.25 -7.93
CA GLY A 455 0.50 11.66 -8.74
C GLY A 455 1.21 10.50 -8.05
N ILE A 456 2.19 9.91 -8.74
CA ILE A 456 3.04 8.81 -8.22
C ILE A 456 3.87 9.22 -7.00
N ASP A 457 4.08 10.51 -6.81
CA ASP A 457 4.76 11.11 -5.66
C ASP A 457 3.78 11.59 -4.58
N GLY A 458 2.49 11.26 -4.72
CA GLY A 458 1.42 11.65 -3.79
C GLY A 458 1.07 13.13 -3.85
N LYS A 459 1.55 13.86 -4.87
CA LYS A 459 1.33 15.31 -4.98
C LYS A 459 0.21 15.68 -5.92
N ILE A 460 -0.30 16.88 -5.72
CA ILE A 460 -1.18 17.59 -6.64
C ILE A 460 -0.70 19.03 -6.84
N GLU A 461 -1.01 19.57 -8.00
CA GLU A 461 -0.92 21.00 -8.30
C GLU A 461 -2.11 21.39 -9.17
N LYS A 462 -2.86 22.42 -8.77
CA LYS A 462 -4.05 22.86 -9.51
C LYS A 462 -4.32 24.34 -9.35
N ALA A 463 -4.54 25.01 -10.48
CA ALA A 463 -5.07 26.36 -10.51
C ALA A 463 -6.59 26.36 -10.22
N VAL A 464 -7.03 27.25 -9.33
CA VAL A 464 -8.42 27.38 -8.89
C VAL A 464 -8.84 28.84 -8.91
N LEU A 465 -10.06 29.10 -9.38
CA LEU A 465 -10.68 30.44 -9.38
C LEU A 465 -11.64 30.57 -8.19
N VAL A 466 -11.56 31.68 -7.48
CA VAL A 466 -12.51 32.05 -6.42
C VAL A 466 -13.11 33.42 -6.71
N GLY A 467 -14.44 33.51 -6.67
CA GLY A 467 -15.17 34.72 -7.05
C GLY A 467 -15.42 35.72 -5.92
N LYS A 468 -15.07 35.37 -4.67
CA LYS A 468 -15.13 36.21 -3.46
C LYS A 468 -14.14 35.66 -2.43
N SER A 469 -13.81 36.43 -1.39
CA SER A 469 -12.94 35.97 -0.31
C SER A 469 -13.43 34.64 0.27
N THR A 470 -12.55 33.65 0.31
CA THR A 470 -12.88 32.23 0.49
C THR A 470 -11.78 31.53 1.27
N ALA A 471 -12.14 30.76 2.30
CA ALA A 471 -11.23 29.80 2.90
C ALA A 471 -11.12 28.58 1.98
N VAL A 472 -9.91 28.15 1.66
CA VAL A 472 -9.64 27.00 0.78
C VAL A 472 -8.97 25.90 1.59
N ARG A 473 -9.35 24.64 1.34
CA ARG A 473 -8.68 23.46 1.89
C ARG A 473 -8.57 22.37 0.83
N VAL A 474 -7.69 21.41 1.06
CA VAL A 474 -7.60 20.18 0.26
C VAL A 474 -8.05 19.01 1.11
N TYR A 475 -8.85 18.14 0.51
CA TYR A 475 -9.55 17.07 1.19
C TYR A 475 -9.49 15.78 0.35
N SER A 476 -9.22 14.63 0.97
CA SER A 476 -9.42 13.31 0.39
C SER A 476 -10.49 12.55 1.18
N ASP A 477 -11.43 11.92 0.48
CA ASP A 477 -12.45 11.10 1.14
C ASP A 477 -11.79 9.93 1.90
N SER A 478 -12.42 9.54 3.00
CA SER A 478 -12.05 8.29 3.66
C SER A 478 -12.32 7.11 2.73
N THR A 479 -11.46 6.11 2.82
CA THR A 479 -11.61 4.83 2.14
C THR A 479 -11.53 3.72 3.18
N TRP A 480 -11.78 2.50 2.75
CA TRP A 480 -11.57 1.34 3.60
C TRP A 480 -10.08 1.11 3.94
N GLU A 481 -9.13 1.55 3.09
CA GLU A 481 -7.69 1.44 3.35
C GLU A 481 -7.17 2.58 4.24
N ARG A 482 -7.81 3.77 4.19
CA ARG A 482 -7.24 5.03 4.66
C ARG A 482 -8.28 5.98 5.25
N SER A 483 -7.93 6.69 6.33
CA SER A 483 -8.79 7.75 6.85
C SER A 483 -8.94 8.88 5.83
N GLU A 484 -9.91 9.76 6.04
CA GLU A 484 -9.92 11.05 5.35
C GLU A 484 -8.61 11.80 5.63
N GLY A 485 -8.21 12.60 4.65
CA GLY A 485 -7.05 13.47 4.73
C GLY A 485 -7.51 14.90 4.54
N VAL A 486 -7.21 15.78 5.49
CA VAL A 486 -7.65 17.18 5.45
C VAL A 486 -6.46 18.08 5.71
N SER A 487 -6.24 19.08 4.84
CA SER A 487 -5.21 20.10 5.07
C SER A 487 -5.66 21.15 6.08
N SER A 488 -4.73 22.01 6.52
CA SER A 488 -5.07 23.30 7.09
C SER A 488 -5.91 24.14 6.12
N GLU A 489 -6.70 25.08 6.64
CA GLU A 489 -7.46 26.03 5.86
C GLU A 489 -6.59 27.25 5.50
N PHE A 490 -6.71 27.72 4.26
CA PHE A 490 -6.00 28.90 3.77
C PHE A 490 -7.01 30.01 3.45
N PRO A 491 -6.97 31.15 4.15
CA PRO A 491 -7.84 32.28 3.81
C PRO A 491 -7.34 32.98 2.54
N ILE A 492 -8.21 33.11 1.55
CA ILE A 492 -7.95 33.86 0.31
C ILE A 492 -8.76 35.14 0.32
N THR A 493 -8.08 36.27 0.15
CA THR A 493 -8.71 37.58 -0.06
C THR A 493 -8.86 37.83 -1.55
N VAL A 494 -10.07 38.14 -2.01
CA VAL A 494 -10.33 38.53 -3.40
C VAL A 494 -10.68 40.01 -3.44
N ASN A 495 -9.82 40.80 -4.06
CA ASN A 495 -10.06 42.20 -4.34
C ASN A 495 -10.77 42.36 -5.68
N ARG A 496 -11.51 43.46 -5.84
CA ARG A 496 -12.06 43.82 -7.15
C ARG A 496 -10.93 44.04 -8.14
N LEU A 497 -11.18 43.67 -9.38
CA LEU A 497 -10.35 44.14 -10.49
C LEU A 497 -10.87 45.52 -10.90
N LEU A 498 -10.07 46.56 -10.69
CA LEU A 498 -10.35 47.93 -11.10
C LEU A 498 -9.57 48.27 -12.36
N VAL A 499 -10.28 48.58 -13.44
CA VAL A 499 -9.68 49.06 -14.69
C VAL A 499 -10.05 50.52 -14.88
N VAL A 500 -9.03 51.37 -15.09
CA VAL A 500 -9.21 52.82 -15.26
C VAL A 500 -8.68 53.24 -16.62
N ALA A 501 -9.45 54.07 -17.32
CA ALA A 501 -9.08 54.76 -18.54
C ALA A 501 -9.12 56.27 -18.29
N ALA A 502 -7.94 56.89 -18.31
CA ALA A 502 -7.76 58.33 -18.12
C ALA A 502 -7.01 58.93 -19.32
N PRO A 503 -7.29 60.20 -19.69
CA PRO A 503 -6.59 60.87 -20.77
C PRO A 503 -5.15 61.23 -20.35
N GLY A 504 -4.19 61.16 -21.28
CA GLY A 504 -2.81 61.58 -21.00
C GLY A 504 -2.64 63.10 -20.88
N THR A 505 -3.55 63.89 -21.46
CA THR A 505 -3.51 65.36 -21.43
C THR A 505 -4.89 65.98 -21.29
N MET A 506 -5.00 67.18 -20.72
CA MET A 506 -6.23 67.98 -20.66
C MET A 506 -5.94 69.47 -20.76
N LYS A 507 -6.94 70.29 -21.12
CA LYS A 507 -6.84 71.76 -21.09
C LYS A 507 -6.94 72.29 -19.66
N ALA A 508 -6.11 73.26 -19.31
CA ALA A 508 -6.18 73.99 -18.05
C ALA A 508 -7.55 74.68 -17.90
N GLN A 509 -8.13 74.61 -16.70
CA GLN A 509 -9.49 75.06 -16.41
C GLN A 509 -10.61 74.39 -17.25
N GLY A 510 -10.29 73.40 -18.09
CA GLY A 510 -11.26 72.60 -18.84
C GLY A 510 -11.79 71.41 -18.03
N SER A 511 -12.68 70.64 -18.65
CA SER A 511 -13.19 69.38 -18.13
C SER A 511 -12.76 68.20 -19.00
N THR A 512 -12.57 67.04 -18.38
CA THR A 512 -12.35 65.75 -19.06
C THR A 512 -12.96 64.62 -18.24
N SER A 513 -13.16 63.45 -18.84
CA SER A 513 -13.72 62.28 -18.15
C SER A 513 -12.64 61.25 -17.82
N ILE A 514 -12.66 60.76 -16.58
CA ILE A 514 -11.97 59.52 -16.19
C ILE A 514 -13.04 58.45 -16.17
N THR A 515 -12.86 57.42 -16.98
CA THR A 515 -13.81 56.31 -17.06
C THR A 515 -13.16 55.03 -16.58
N GLY A 516 -13.96 54.02 -16.30
CA GLY A 516 -13.43 52.71 -15.96
C GLY A 516 -14.52 51.74 -15.63
N ASN A 517 -14.11 50.55 -15.22
CA ASN A 517 -15.02 49.51 -14.78
C ASN A 517 -14.41 48.69 -13.65
N ILE A 518 -15.29 48.14 -12.81
CA ILE A 518 -14.92 47.15 -11.78
C ILE A 518 -15.35 45.75 -12.20
N ARG A 519 -14.65 44.73 -11.70
CA ARG A 519 -15.10 43.33 -11.73
C ARG A 519 -15.02 42.72 -10.33
N PRO A 520 -16.01 41.92 -9.89
CA PRO A 520 -17.23 41.57 -10.62
C PRO A 520 -18.14 42.79 -10.85
N ARG A 521 -18.92 42.73 -11.93
CA ARG A 521 -19.83 43.82 -12.32
C ARG A 521 -20.93 43.95 -11.28
N THR A 522 -21.07 45.15 -10.72
CA THR A 522 -22.13 45.45 -9.75
C THR A 522 -22.48 46.92 -9.83
N ALA A 523 -23.77 47.23 -9.70
CA ALA A 523 -24.21 48.60 -9.48
C ALA A 523 -23.91 49.04 -8.05
N GLY A 524 -23.82 50.35 -7.84
CA GLY A 524 -23.81 50.93 -6.49
C GLY A 524 -22.47 50.93 -5.76
N ALA A 525 -21.36 50.49 -6.39
CA ALA A 525 -20.05 50.61 -5.78
C ALA A 525 -19.59 52.07 -5.84
N SER A 526 -19.16 52.61 -4.70
CA SER A 526 -18.72 54.01 -4.58
C SER A 526 -17.31 54.19 -5.10
N VAL A 527 -17.15 55.04 -6.12
CA VAL A 527 -15.88 55.34 -6.80
C VAL A 527 -15.55 56.81 -6.66
N GLN A 528 -14.30 57.12 -6.33
CA GLN A 528 -13.80 58.49 -6.19
C GLN A 528 -12.43 58.64 -6.82
N VAL A 529 -12.13 59.84 -7.34
CA VAL A 529 -10.79 60.21 -7.78
C VAL A 529 -10.06 60.92 -6.64
N GLU A 530 -8.82 60.54 -6.40
CA GLU A 530 -7.92 61.26 -5.50
C GLU A 530 -6.80 61.90 -6.31
N LYS A 531 -6.42 63.12 -5.93
CA LYS A 531 -5.29 63.86 -6.48
C LYS A 531 -4.15 63.89 -5.47
N LEU A 532 -2.92 63.68 -5.93
CA LEU A 532 -1.74 63.86 -5.08
C LEU A 532 -1.48 65.36 -4.90
N VAL A 533 -1.51 65.82 -3.64
CA VAL A 533 -1.20 67.21 -3.26
C VAL A 533 -0.10 67.17 -2.20
N GLY A 534 1.11 67.61 -2.59
CA GLY A 534 2.29 67.41 -1.76
C GLY A 534 2.65 65.92 -1.66
N LYS A 535 2.53 65.35 -0.45
CA LYS A 535 2.75 63.91 -0.19
C LYS A 535 1.46 63.16 0.17
N GLU A 536 0.30 63.83 0.11
CA GLU A 536 -0.98 63.27 0.55
C GLU A 536 -1.94 63.12 -0.63
N TRP A 537 -2.70 62.03 -0.62
CA TRP A 537 -3.79 61.81 -1.55
C TRP A 537 -5.04 62.50 -1.02
N LYS A 538 -5.53 63.50 -1.75
CA LYS A 538 -6.74 64.24 -1.39
C LYS A 538 -7.89 63.82 -2.30
N PRO A 539 -9.02 63.36 -1.75
CA PRO A 539 -10.21 63.07 -2.55
C PRO A 539 -10.71 64.35 -3.25
N LEU A 540 -11.18 64.20 -4.48
CA LEU A 540 -11.95 65.25 -5.15
C LEU A 540 -13.42 65.14 -4.72
N ASP A 541 -14.16 66.26 -4.67
CA ASP A 541 -15.56 66.33 -4.21
C ASP A 541 -16.60 65.64 -5.13
N GLN A 542 -16.18 64.62 -5.87
CA GLN A 542 -17.02 63.82 -6.74
C GLN A 542 -16.90 62.34 -6.40
N VAL A 543 -17.98 61.79 -5.83
CA VAL A 543 -18.19 60.36 -5.68
C VAL A 543 -19.27 59.94 -6.68
N VAL A 544 -19.00 58.88 -7.46
CA VAL A 544 -19.98 58.29 -8.36
C VAL A 544 -20.23 56.84 -8.01
N LEU A 545 -21.42 56.35 -8.33
CA LEU A 545 -21.76 54.95 -8.19
C LEU A 545 -21.59 54.23 -9.53
N THR A 546 -21.13 53.00 -9.50
CA THR A 546 -21.07 52.16 -10.70
C THR A 546 -22.47 51.80 -11.20
N ASP A 547 -22.60 51.64 -12.53
CA ASP A 547 -23.80 51.08 -13.16
C ASP A 547 -23.89 49.55 -12.99
N ALA A 548 -24.96 48.93 -13.50
CA ALA A 548 -25.14 47.47 -13.44
C ALA A 548 -24.05 46.67 -14.15
N GLN A 549 -23.36 47.28 -15.11
CA GLN A 549 -22.22 46.71 -15.83
C GLN A 549 -20.89 46.97 -15.12
N GLY A 550 -20.91 47.63 -13.95
CA GLY A 550 -19.74 47.98 -13.16
C GLY A 550 -18.97 49.18 -13.71
N ASN A 551 -19.51 49.91 -14.69
CA ASN A 551 -18.83 51.07 -15.28
C ASN A 551 -19.04 52.31 -14.41
N PHE A 552 -18.08 53.22 -14.48
CA PHE A 552 -18.18 54.56 -13.89
C PHE A 552 -17.59 55.61 -14.83
N SER A 553 -18.05 56.86 -14.67
CA SER A 553 -17.51 58.03 -15.36
C SER A 553 -17.45 59.19 -14.38
N LEU A 554 -16.25 59.73 -14.16
CA LEU A 554 -15.95 60.84 -13.28
C LEU A 554 -15.54 62.05 -14.12
N THR A 555 -15.99 63.24 -13.75
CA THR A 555 -15.66 64.49 -14.45
C THR A 555 -14.55 65.21 -13.71
N LEU A 556 -13.36 65.23 -14.31
CA LEU A 556 -12.24 65.99 -13.79
C LEU A 556 -12.25 67.40 -14.39
N ALA A 557 -12.46 68.42 -13.56
CA ALA A 557 -12.48 69.82 -13.98
C ALA A 557 -11.53 70.70 -13.14
N GLY A 558 -11.29 71.94 -13.58
CA GLY A 558 -10.64 72.99 -12.77
C GLY A 558 -9.16 72.75 -12.45
N GLN A 559 -8.47 71.96 -13.26
CA GLN A 559 -7.05 71.68 -13.04
C GLN A 559 -6.14 72.83 -13.51
N GLN A 560 -5.14 73.15 -12.70
CA GLN A 560 -4.11 74.14 -13.02
C GLN A 560 -3.05 73.55 -13.96
N ARG A 561 -2.39 74.40 -14.75
CA ARG A 561 -1.30 74.00 -15.65
C ARG A 561 -0.20 73.25 -14.90
N GLY A 562 0.29 72.16 -15.49
CA GLY A 562 1.33 71.31 -14.92
C GLY A 562 1.03 69.83 -15.10
N VAL A 563 1.77 68.97 -14.40
CA VAL A 563 1.52 67.52 -14.36
C VAL A 563 0.84 67.21 -13.03
N ALA A 564 -0.34 66.59 -13.09
CA ALA A 564 -1.07 66.18 -11.89
C ALA A 564 -1.18 64.66 -11.85
N SER A 565 -0.88 64.07 -10.69
CA SER A 565 -0.99 62.64 -10.43
C SER A 565 -2.31 62.31 -9.77
N PHE A 566 -2.98 61.28 -10.27
CA PHE A 566 -4.28 60.83 -9.82
C PHE A 566 -4.28 59.32 -9.57
N ARG A 567 -5.24 58.89 -8.76
CA ARG A 567 -5.64 57.48 -8.63
C ARG A 567 -7.14 57.42 -8.45
N VAL A 568 -7.73 56.29 -8.81
CA VAL A 568 -9.15 56.00 -8.57
C VAL A 568 -9.25 55.01 -7.44
N THR A 569 -10.12 55.27 -6.47
CA THR A 569 -10.38 54.39 -5.35
C THR A 569 -11.85 53.97 -5.35
N VAL A 570 -12.09 52.67 -5.17
CA VAL A 570 -13.41 52.09 -4.94
C VAL A 570 -13.50 51.76 -3.46
N ALA A 571 -14.51 52.30 -2.78
CA ALA A 571 -14.71 52.06 -1.35
C ALA A 571 -15.00 50.58 -1.05
N SER A 572 -14.71 50.16 0.18
CA SER A 572 -15.10 48.84 0.67
C SER A 572 -16.61 48.74 0.87
N ASP A 573 -17.12 47.52 0.83
CA ASP A 573 -18.48 47.19 1.25
C ASP A 573 -18.50 45.85 2.00
N SER A 574 -19.70 45.30 2.23
CA SER A 574 -19.90 44.02 2.94
C SER A 574 -19.17 42.81 2.34
N LEU A 575 -18.75 42.87 1.07
CA LEU A 575 -18.16 41.76 0.32
C LEU A 575 -16.73 42.06 -0.17
N TRP A 576 -16.38 43.33 -0.36
CA TRP A 576 -15.14 43.73 -1.03
C TRP A 576 -14.36 44.76 -0.23
N ASN A 577 -13.04 44.58 -0.18
CA ASN A 577 -12.12 45.58 0.38
C ASN A 577 -11.99 46.81 -0.53
N VAL A 578 -11.40 47.87 0.01
CA VAL A 578 -10.97 49.03 -0.78
C VAL A 578 -9.99 48.58 -1.86
N VAL A 579 -10.20 49.05 -3.09
CA VAL A 579 -9.22 48.88 -4.18
C VAL A 579 -8.86 50.24 -4.75
N THR A 580 -7.57 50.44 -5.01
CA THR A 580 -7.02 51.67 -5.58
C THR A 580 -6.28 51.34 -6.86
N SER A 581 -6.50 52.13 -7.91
CA SER A 581 -5.81 51.96 -9.20
C SER A 581 -4.32 52.26 -9.07
N PRO A 582 -3.49 51.78 -10.01
CA PRO A 582 -2.17 52.36 -10.23
C PRO A 582 -2.26 53.88 -10.41
N ILE A 583 -1.18 54.58 -10.06
CA ILE A 583 -1.08 56.03 -10.23
C ILE A 583 -0.98 56.34 -11.73
N PHE A 584 -1.75 57.32 -12.20
CA PHE A 584 -1.64 57.85 -13.56
C PHE A 584 -1.48 59.36 -13.53
N ASN A 585 -0.77 59.89 -14.54
CA ASN A 585 -0.47 61.32 -14.66
C ASN A 585 -1.23 61.93 -15.82
N ILE A 586 -1.76 63.13 -15.61
CA ILE A 586 -2.40 63.92 -16.66
C ILE A 586 -1.62 65.22 -16.83
N ILE A 587 -1.19 65.51 -18.06
CA ILE A 587 -0.54 66.78 -18.41
C ILE A 587 -1.62 67.83 -18.69
N VAL A 588 -1.68 68.86 -17.86
CA VAL A 588 -2.63 69.96 -17.96
C VAL A 588 -1.97 71.13 -18.69
N ARG A 589 -2.48 71.47 -19.89
CA ARG A 589 -1.91 72.47 -20.82
C ARG A 589 -2.74 73.74 -20.91
#